data_AF-A0A4Q6C8K0-F1
#
_entry.id   AF-A0A4Q6C8K0-F1
#
_cell.length_a   1.000
_cell.length_b   1.000
_cell.length_c   1.000
_cell.angle_alpha   90.00
_cell.angle_beta   90.00
_cell.angle_gamma   90.00
#
_symmetry.space_group_name_H-M   'P 1'
#
loop_
_entity.id
_entity.type
_entity.pdbx_description
1 polymer ?
#
loop_
_entity_poly.entity_id
_entity_poly.type
_entity_poly.pdbx_seq_one_letter_code
_entity_poly.pdbx_strand_id
1 'polypeptide(L)'
;MSKKKGKFDLTGLVHDGLIKEGQKLFFVSDPSKVCVVTKQPNNEYKVVVGKETTTLHAFSVQCLGMDPPDHASKWFRDEKGTTVYEMWHANDEAYAA
;
A
#
# COMPACT_ATOMS: atom_id res chain seq x y z
N MET A 1 20.96 7.76 5.49
CA MET A 1 20.02 8.52 6.33
C MET A 1 18.93 7.59 6.81
N SER A 2 19.04 7.17 8.08
CA SER A 2 18.09 6.43 8.93
C SER A 2 16.85 5.81 8.26
N LYS A 3 17.02 4.71 7.51
CA LYS A 3 15.93 3.77 7.23
C LYS A 3 15.52 3.18 8.58
N LYS A 4 14.46 3.71 9.20
CA LYS A 4 13.77 3.03 10.31
C LYS A 4 13.27 1.69 9.76
N LYS A 5 14.12 0.67 9.88
CA LYS A 5 13.87 -0.70 9.44
C LYS A 5 12.61 -1.16 10.19
N GLY A 6 11.50 -1.33 9.48
CA GLY A 6 10.30 -1.97 10.01
C GLY A 6 9.00 -1.19 10.06
N LYS A 7 8.91 0.08 9.59
CA LYS A 7 7.60 0.75 9.47
C LYS A 7 7.22 0.98 8.00
N PHE A 8 6.12 0.35 7.59
CA PHE A 8 5.50 0.56 6.29
C PHE A 8 5.11 2.03 6.13
N ASP A 9 5.51 2.63 5.01
CA ASP A 9 5.17 4.00 4.67
C ASP A 9 4.80 4.09 3.17
N LEU A 10 3.52 4.39 2.88
CA LEU A 10 3.02 4.48 1.51
C LEU A 10 3.69 5.63 0.75
N THR A 11 3.94 6.75 1.42
CA THR A 11 4.65 7.89 0.86
C THR A 11 6.05 7.47 0.39
N GLY A 12 6.79 6.73 1.23
CA GLY A 12 8.08 6.15 0.89
C GLY A 12 8.05 5.33 -0.39
N LEU A 13 7.05 4.45 -0.57
CA LEU A 13 6.91 3.63 -1.78
C LEU A 13 6.62 4.47 -3.03
N VAL A 14 5.85 5.54 -2.90
CA VAL A 14 5.59 6.44 -4.02
C VAL A 14 6.85 7.23 -4.39
N HIS A 15 7.61 7.68 -3.40
CA HIS A 15 8.89 8.35 -3.61
C HIS A 15 9.98 7.43 -4.18
N ASP A 16 9.98 6.14 -3.83
CA ASP A 16 10.88 5.11 -4.40
C ASP A 16 10.48 4.73 -5.85
N GLY A 17 9.33 5.21 -6.34
CA GLY A 17 8.81 4.93 -7.69
C GLY A 17 8.20 3.54 -7.85
N LEU A 18 8.05 2.78 -6.75
CA LEU A 18 7.41 1.47 -6.71
C LEU A 18 5.89 1.57 -6.89
N ILE A 19 5.30 2.64 -6.35
CA ILE A 19 3.89 2.96 -6.49
C ILE A 19 3.75 4.35 -7.11
N LYS A 20 2.71 4.56 -7.92
CA LYS A 20 2.43 5.86 -8.54
C LYS A 20 1.14 6.48 -7.99
N GLU A 21 1.07 7.80 -7.99
CA GLU A 21 -0.20 8.50 -7.82
C GLU A 21 -1.17 8.08 -8.94
N GLY A 22 -2.43 7.84 -8.58
CA GLY A 22 -3.46 7.31 -9.47
C GLY A 22 -3.40 5.79 -9.67
N GLN A 23 -2.42 5.09 -9.08
CA GLN A 23 -2.33 3.64 -9.20
C GLN A 23 -3.47 2.95 -8.44
N LYS A 24 -4.09 1.98 -9.10
CA LYS A 24 -5.12 1.12 -8.52
C LYS A 24 -4.45 -0.04 -7.79
N LEU A 25 -4.89 -0.27 -6.57
CA LEU A 25 -4.52 -1.42 -5.76
C LEU A 25 -5.79 -2.23 -5.48
N PHE A 26 -5.66 -3.54 -5.56
CA PHE A 26 -6.74 -4.51 -5.43
C PHE A 26 -6.56 -5.25 -4.12
N PHE A 27 -7.64 -5.46 -3.40
CA PHE A 27 -7.60 -6.30 -2.21
C PHE A 27 -7.36 -7.77 -2.60
N VAL A 28 -6.47 -8.45 -1.89
CA VAL A 28 -5.99 -9.79 -2.25
C VAL A 28 -7.12 -10.83 -2.18
N SER A 29 -7.96 -10.77 -1.15
CA SER A 29 -9.07 -11.72 -0.99
C SER A 29 -10.30 -11.39 -1.83
N ASP A 30 -10.47 -10.13 -2.27
CA ASP A 30 -11.58 -9.71 -3.12
C ASP A 30 -11.13 -8.63 -4.13
N PRO A 31 -10.95 -8.97 -5.41
CA PRO A 31 -10.50 -8.03 -6.42
C PRO A 31 -11.55 -6.95 -6.76
N SER A 32 -12.79 -7.08 -6.27
CA SER A 32 -13.82 -6.04 -6.43
C SER A 32 -13.59 -4.85 -5.49
N LYS A 33 -12.88 -5.05 -4.37
CA LYS A 33 -12.43 -3.98 -3.47
C LYS A 33 -11.14 -3.36 -4.02
N VAL A 34 -11.30 -2.25 -4.73
CA VAL A 34 -10.21 -1.49 -5.33
C VAL A 34 -10.03 -0.14 -4.61
N CYS A 35 -8.79 0.26 -4.41
CA CYS A 35 -8.43 1.58 -3.92
C CYS A 35 -7.42 2.27 -4.84
N VAL A 36 -7.42 3.60 -4.86
CA VAL A 36 -6.57 4.41 -5.74
C VAL A 36 -5.63 5.25 -4.90
N VAL A 37 -4.33 5.18 -5.15
CA VAL A 37 -3.36 6.00 -4.43
C VAL A 37 -3.52 7.46 -4.86
N THR A 38 -3.71 8.36 -3.90
CA THR A 38 -3.84 9.80 -4.14
C THR A 38 -2.90 10.59 -3.25
N LYS A 39 -2.39 11.70 -3.77
CA LYS A 39 -1.61 12.65 -2.99
C LYS A 39 -2.53 13.64 -2.29
N GLN A 40 -2.36 13.75 -0.98
CA GLN A 40 -3.06 14.72 -0.15
C GLN A 40 -2.36 16.08 -0.21
N PRO A 41 -3.07 17.20 0.07
CA PRO A 41 -2.51 18.54 0.05
C PRO A 41 -1.35 18.76 1.06
N ASN A 42 -1.20 17.87 2.03
CA ASN A 42 -0.10 17.86 3.00
C ASN A 42 1.14 17.07 2.54
N ASN A 43 1.21 16.68 1.27
CA ASN A 43 2.25 15.82 0.67
C ASN A 43 2.29 14.38 1.22
N GLU A 44 1.30 13.93 1.98
CA GLU A 44 1.15 12.50 2.31
C GLU A 44 0.38 11.76 1.21
N TYR A 45 0.69 10.48 1.03
CA TYR A 45 -0.08 9.62 0.13
C TYR A 45 -1.09 8.80 0.93
N LYS A 46 -2.34 8.80 0.45
CA LYS A 46 -3.45 8.02 0.99
C LYS A 46 -4.11 7.22 -0.11
N VAL A 47 -5.09 6.39 0.24
CA VAL A 47 -5.87 5.62 -0.73
C VAL A 47 -7.31 6.13 -0.77
N VAL A 48 -7.85 6.27 -1.96
CA VAL A 48 -9.24 6.66 -2.22
C VAL A 48 -10.03 5.40 -2.55
N VAL A 49 -11.14 5.21 -1.86
CA VAL A 49 -12.08 4.10 -2.07
C VAL A 49 -13.43 4.73 -2.38
N GLY A 50 -13.84 4.68 -3.64
CA GLY A 50 -15.05 5.35 -4.10
C GLY A 50 -14.98 6.87 -3.90
N LYS A 51 -15.65 7.38 -2.86
CA LYS A 51 -15.67 8.81 -2.49
C LYS A 51 -14.91 9.13 -1.21
N GLU A 52 -14.39 8.11 -0.50
CA GLU A 52 -13.72 8.28 0.78
C GLU A 52 -12.20 8.21 0.61
N THR A 53 -11.48 9.08 1.30
CA THR A 53 -10.02 9.01 1.41
C THR A 53 -9.67 8.38 2.75
N THR A 54 -8.94 7.28 2.72
CA THR A 54 -8.55 6.52 3.91
C THR A 54 -7.10 6.04 3.81
N THR A 55 -6.60 5.36 4.85
CA THR A 55 -5.28 4.71 4.83
C THR A 55 -5.43 3.25 4.41
N LEU A 56 -4.35 2.64 3.89
CA LEU A 56 -4.36 1.20 3.56
C LEU A 56 -4.76 0.34 4.76
N HIS A 57 -4.31 0.71 5.96
CA HIS A 57 -4.68 0.01 7.19
C HIS A 57 -6.18 0.13 7.48
N ALA A 58 -6.74 1.34 7.53
CA ALA A 58 -8.17 1.52 7.77
C ALA A 58 -9.03 0.82 6.70
N PHE A 59 -8.60 0.85 5.43
CA PHE A 59 -9.29 0.12 4.37
C PHE A 59 -9.21 -1.41 4.54
N SER A 60 -8.07 -1.94 5.00
CA SER A 60 -7.94 -3.38 5.29
C SER A 60 -8.85 -3.80 6.44
N VAL A 61 -8.98 -2.99 7.48
CA VAL A 61 -9.92 -3.23 8.59
C VAL A 61 -11.36 -3.23 8.08
N GLN A 62 -11.74 -2.28 7.21
CA GLN A 62 -13.07 -2.26 6.59
C GLN A 62 -13.34 -3.48 5.70
N CYS A 63 -12.32 -4.02 5.02
CA CYS A 63 -12.47 -5.20 4.17
C CYS A 63 -12.52 -6.51 4.97
N LEU A 64 -11.71 -6.63 6.03
CA LEU A 64 -11.61 -7.83 6.87
C LEU A 64 -12.67 -7.87 7.97
N GLY A 65 -13.24 -6.73 8.35
CA GLY A 65 -14.13 -6.62 9.51
C GLY A 65 -13.42 -6.75 10.87
N MET A 66 -12.09 -6.84 10.85
CA MET A 66 -11.22 -6.99 12.01
C MET A 66 -9.86 -6.35 11.73
N ASP A 67 -9.03 -6.21 12.76
CA ASP A 67 -7.64 -5.79 12.57
C ASP A 67 -6.91 -6.81 11.68
N PRO A 68 -6.19 -6.39 10.63
CA PRO A 68 -5.44 -7.31 9.80
C PRO A 68 -4.48 -8.12 10.68
N PRO A 69 -4.44 -9.46 10.57
CA PRO A 69 -3.61 -10.31 11.43
C PRO A 69 -2.10 -10.11 11.22
N ASP A 70 -1.71 -9.27 10.26
CA ASP A 70 -0.34 -8.90 9.91
C ASP A 70 -0.36 -7.47 9.30
N HIS A 71 0.61 -7.09 8.49
CA HIS A 71 0.66 -5.79 7.81
C HIS A 71 -0.44 -5.64 6.77
N ALA A 72 -1.12 -4.49 6.80
CA ALA A 72 -2.11 -4.09 5.80
C ALA A 72 -1.57 -4.18 4.36
N SER A 73 -0.29 -3.89 4.13
CA SER A 73 0.36 -3.97 2.81
C SER A 73 0.39 -5.37 2.19
N LYS A 74 0.25 -6.45 2.98
CA LYS A 74 0.13 -7.82 2.45
C LYS A 74 -1.25 -8.09 1.82
N TRP A 75 -2.24 -7.28 2.16
CA TRP A 75 -3.63 -7.46 1.71
C TRP A 75 -3.97 -6.66 0.46
N PHE A 76 -3.02 -5.92 -0.11
CA PHE A 76 -3.21 -5.15 -1.33
C PHE A 76 -2.17 -5.53 -2.36
N ARG A 77 -2.61 -5.70 -3.60
CA ARG A 77 -1.77 -6.03 -4.75
C ARG A 77 -2.02 -5.09 -5.91
N ASP A 78 -1.04 -4.95 -6.79
CA ASP A 78 -1.18 -4.21 -8.03
C ASP A 78 -1.86 -5.05 -9.12
N GLU A 79 -2.03 -4.47 -10.32
CA GLU A 79 -2.59 -5.16 -11.49
C GLU A 79 -1.76 -6.37 -11.93
N LYS A 80 -0.46 -6.39 -11.64
CA LYS A 80 0.44 -7.52 -11.93
C LYS A 80 0.33 -8.64 -10.88
N GLY A 81 -0.38 -8.40 -9.79
CA GLY A 81 -0.57 -9.36 -8.70
C GLY A 81 0.52 -9.30 -7.63
N THR A 82 1.46 -8.36 -7.71
CA THR A 82 2.50 -8.14 -6.70
C THR A 82 1.91 -7.38 -5.52
N THR A 83 2.10 -7.89 -4.31
CA THR A 83 1.60 -7.20 -3.11
C THR A 83 2.40 -5.94 -2.81
N VAL A 84 1.76 -4.96 -2.18
CA VAL A 84 2.41 -3.75 -1.68
C VAL A 84 3.54 -4.10 -0.70
N TYR A 85 3.39 -5.20 0.04
CA TYR A 85 4.43 -5.73 0.91
C TYR A 85 5.65 -6.20 0.13
N GLU A 86 5.47 -6.97 -0.94
CA GLU A 86 6.56 -7.40 -1.83
C GLU A 86 7.23 -6.20 -2.49
N MET A 87 6.46 -5.22 -2.97
CA MET A 87 7.03 -3.97 -3.51
C MET A 87 7.92 -3.27 -2.49
N TRP A 88 7.47 -3.18 -1.23
CA TRP A 88 8.24 -2.56 -0.15
C TRP A 88 9.55 -3.28 0.16
N HIS A 89 9.57 -4.61 0.05
CA HIS A 89 10.74 -5.44 0.32
C HIS A 89 11.58 -5.75 -0.93
N ALA A 90 11.09 -5.43 -2.13
CA ALA A 90 11.80 -5.70 -3.39
C ALA A 90 13.19 -5.02 -3.44
N ASN A 91 13.36 -3.92 -2.71
CA ASN A 91 14.63 -3.19 -2.60
C ASN A 91 15.55 -3.74 -1.47
N ASP A 92 15.05 -4.65 -0.62
CA ASP A 92 15.86 -5.38 0.38
C ASP A 92 16.49 -6.64 -0.27
N GLU A 93 15.76 -7.31 -1.18
CA GLU A 93 16.29 -8.46 -1.93
C GLU A 93 17.31 -8.06 -3.00
N ALA A 94 17.13 -6.92 -3.68
CA ALA A 94 18.07 -6.44 -4.69
C ALA A 94 19.44 -5.99 -4.13
N TYR A 95 19.57 -5.81 -2.81
CA TYR A 95 20.83 -5.46 -2.13
C TYR A 95 21.50 -6.68 -1.46
N ALA A 96 20.88 -7.87 -1.53
CA ALA A 96 21.40 -9.11 -0.95
C ALA A 96 22.04 -10.06 -1.99
N ALA A 97 22.18 -9.63 -3.24
CA ALA A 97 22.83 -10.37 -4.33
C ALA A 97 24.25 -9.86 -4.63
#